data_AF-A0A2V7CYI7-F1
#
_entry.id   AF-A0A2V7CYI7-F1
#
_cell.length_a   1.000
_cell.length_b   1.000
_cell.length_c   1.000
_cell.angle_alpha   90.00
_cell.angle_beta   90.00
_cell.angle_gamma   90.00
#
_symmetry.space_group_name_H-M   'P 1'
#
loop_
_entity.id
_entity.type
_entity.pdbx_description
1 polymer ?
#
loop_
_entity_poly.entity_id
_entity_poly.type
_entity_poly.pdbx_seq_one_letter_code
_entity_poly.pdbx_strand_id
1 'polypeptide(L)' 'MTDWWSELDDEIVNCLVDQESLTPAKLGQKIGMSPEAVTSLLGRLAQEGRIAILRVARTSG' A
#
# COMPACT_ATOMS: atom_id res chain seq x y z
N MET A 1 18.46 4.02 10.68
CA MET A 1 17.16 3.36 10.93
C MET A 1 16.16 3.95 9.94
N THR A 2 16.48 3.81 8.66
CA THR A 2 15.84 4.52 7.53
C THR A 2 15.68 3.53 6.39
N ASP A 3 16.72 2.72 6.18
CA ASP A 3 16.77 1.69 5.13
C ASP A 3 15.59 0.72 5.21
N TRP A 4 15.25 0.20 6.39
CA TRP A 4 14.13 -0.74 6.54
C TRP A 4 12.77 -0.16 6.12
N TRP A 5 12.51 1.12 6.42
CA TRP A 5 11.26 1.78 6.03
C TRP A 5 11.22 2.10 4.54
N SER A 6 12.37 2.47 3.96
CA SER A 6 12.48 2.69 2.52
C SER A 6 12.34 1.39 1.72
N GLU A 7 12.95 0.31 2.19
CA GLU A 7 12.82 -1.04 1.61
C GLU A 7 11.37 -1.53 1.64
N LEU A 8 10.67 -1.33 2.75
CA LEU A 8 9.25 -1.69 2.87
C LEU A 8 8.38 -0.91 1.88
N ASP A 9 8.62 0.39 1.74
CA ASP A 9 7.86 1.21 0.80
C ASP A 9 8.12 0.78 -0.65
N ASP A 10 9.37 0.43 -0.99
CA ASP A 10 9.71 -0.08 -2.32
C ASP A 10 9.08 -1.45 -2.58
N GLU A 11 9.02 -2.33 -1.58
CA GLU A 11 8.29 -3.61 -1.68
C GLU A 11 6.79 -3.40 -1.95
N ILE A 12 6.18 -2.42 -1.28
CA ILE A 12 4.77 -2.05 -1.50
C ILE A 12 4.56 -1.54 -2.93
N VAL A 13 5.43 -0.66 -3.42
CA VAL A 13 5.35 -0.13 -4.79
C VAL A 13 5.52 -1.26 -5.81
N ASN A 14 6.49 -2.16 -5.60
CA ASN A 14 6.70 -3.31 -6.47
C ASN A 14 5.50 -4.27 -6.49
N CYS A 15 4.82 -4.46 -5.37
CA CYS A 15 3.59 -5.27 -5.33
C CYS A 15 2.44 -4.68 -6.17
N LEU A 16 2.47 -3.39 -6.47
CA LEU A 16 1.45 -2.69 -7.27
C LEU A 16 1.75 -2.73 -8.78
N VAL A 17 3.01 -2.87 -9.20
CA VAL A 17 3.41 -2.87 -10.63
C VAL A 17 2.72 -3.99 -11.41
N ASP A 18 2.57 -5.17 -10.80
CA ASP A 18 2.03 -6.36 -11.47
C ASP A 18 0.54 -6.61 -11.22
N GLN A 19 -0.19 -5.66 -10.63
CA GLN A 19 -1.58 -5.87 -10.20
C GLN A 19 -2.51 -4.74 -10.67
N GLU A 20 -3.50 -5.06 -11.50
CA GLU A 20 -4.53 -4.09 -11.92
C GLU A 20 -5.40 -3.59 -10.76
N SER A 21 -5.58 -4.41 -9.72
CA SER A 21 -6.36 -4.06 -8.53
C SER A 21 -5.92 -4.88 -7.32
N LEU A 22 -5.56 -4.19 -6.25
CA LEU A 22 -5.16 -4.81 -4.99
C LEU A 22 -5.88 -4.12 -3.83
N THR A 23 -6.47 -4.90 -2.93
CA THR A 23 -7.10 -4.35 -1.72
C THR A 23 -6.05 -4.24 -0.60
N PRO A 24 -6.17 -3.28 0.32
CA PRO A 24 -5.26 -3.16 1.46
C PRO A 24 -5.14 -4.45 2.29
N ALA A 25 -6.23 -5.22 2.40
CA ALA A 25 -6.22 -6.51 3.09
C ALA A 25 -5.36 -7.58 2.37
N LYS A 26 -5.46 -7.68 1.04
CA LYS A 26 -4.63 -8.61 0.26
C LYS A 26 -3.16 -8.18 0.26
N LEU A 27 -2.90 -6.88 0.20
CA LEU A 27 -1.55 -6.36 0.30
C LEU A 27 -0.95 -6.65 1.68
N GLY A 28 -1.70 -6.39 2.76
CA GLY A 28 -1.29 -6.71 4.13
C GLY A 28 -0.94 -8.19 4.34
N GLN A 29 -1.70 -9.11 3.73
CA GLN A 29 -1.36 -10.54 3.75
C GLN A 29 -0.02 -10.87 3.06
N LYS A 30 0.34 -10.15 1.99
CA LYS A 30 1.61 -10.37 1.28
C LYS A 30 2.81 -9.88 2.09
N ILE A 31 2.70 -8.72 2.72
CA ILE A 31 3.81 -8.06 3.43
C ILE A 31 3.79 -8.29 4.95
N GLY A 32 2.86 -9.10 5.46
CA GLY A 32 2.75 -9.42 6.89
C GLY A 32 2.28 -8.24 7.77
N MET A 33 1.48 -7.32 7.23
CA MET A 33 0.98 -6.14 7.95
C MET A 33 -0.55 -6.13 8.09
N SER A 34 -1.04 -5.43 9.11
CA SER A 34 -2.49 -5.23 9.28
C SER A 34 -3.06 -4.35 8.15
N PRO A 35 -4.32 -4.57 7.72
CA PRO A 35 -4.95 -3.76 6.67
C PRO A 35 -4.97 -2.26 6.99
N GLU A 36 -5.08 -1.90 8.28
CA GLU A 36 -5.10 -0.52 8.75
C GLU A 36 -3.73 0.14 8.60
N ALA A 37 -2.66 -0.59 8.93
CA ALA A 37 -1.29 -0.13 8.72
C ALA A 37 -1.02 0.09 7.23
N VAL A 38 -1.39 -0.88 6.39
CA VAL A 38 -1.26 -0.76 4.92
C VAL A 38 -2.03 0.43 4.38
N THR A 39 -3.26 0.66 4.84
CA THR A 39 -4.07 1.80 4.40
C THR A 39 -3.40 3.13 4.74
N SER A 40 -2.82 3.23 5.94
CA SER A 40 -2.08 4.42 6.38
C SER A 40 -0.82 4.65 5.55
N LEU A 41 -0.07 3.58 5.25
CA LEU A 41 1.13 3.62 4.40
C LEU A 41 0.80 4.07 2.96
N LEU A 42 -0.23 3.48 2.36
CA LEU A 42 -0.69 3.86 1.02
C LEU A 42 -1.12 5.33 0.97
N GLY A 43 -1.80 5.82 2.02
CA GLY A 43 -2.16 7.24 2.13
C GLY A 43 -0.92 8.15 2.13
N ARG A 44 0.11 7.79 2.91
CA ARG A 44 1.37 8.53 2.94
C ARG A 44 2.08 8.49 1.58
N LEU A 45 2.23 7.32 0.98
CA LEU A 45 2.89 7.16 -0.32
C LEU A 45 2.18 7.93 -1.44
N ALA A 46 0.84 8.00 -1.39
CA ALA A 46 0.07 8.81 -2.31
C ALA A 46 0.32 10.31 -2.09
N GLN A 47 0.39 10.76 -0.83
CA GLN A 47 0.73 12.14 -0.49
C GLN A 47 2.14 12.53 -0.94
N GLU A 48 3.10 11.61 -0.86
CA GLU A 48 4.47 11.79 -1.34
C GLU A 48 4.62 11.69 -2.87
N GLY A 49 3.54 11.35 -3.60
CA GLY A 49 3.55 11.22 -5.06
C GLY A 49 4.22 9.94 -5.57
N ARG A 50 4.48 8.96 -4.69
CA ARG A 50 5.08 7.67 -5.05
C ARG A 50 4.08 6.70 -5.67
N ILE A 51 2.79 6.86 -5.34
CA ILE A 51 1.68 6.12 -5.95
C ILE A 51 0.52 7.06 -6.27
N ALA A 52 -0.37 6.63 -7.17
CA ALA A 52 -1.62 7.33 -7.46
C ALA A 52 -2.83 6.49 -7.08
N ILE A 53 -3.81 7.09 -6.40
CA ILE A 53 -5.10 6.45 -6.09
C ILE A 53 -6.00 6.61 -7.31
N LEU A 54 -6.14 5.55 -8.11
CA LEU A 54 -6.96 5.57 -9.34
C LEU A 54 -8.43 5.23 -9.11
N ARG A 55 -8.74 4.45 -8.08
CA ARG A 55 -10.10 3.98 -7.78
C ARG A 55 -10.34 3.96 -6.28
N VAL A 56 -11.52 4.43 -5.89
CA VAL A 56 -12.06 4.30 -4.53
C VAL A 56 -13.41 3.60 -4.62
N ALA A 57 -13.69 2.71 -3.68
CA ALA A 57 -14.95 2.00 -3.60
C ALA A 57 -15.52 2.14 -2.20
N ARG A 58 -16.85 2.21 -2.09
CA ARG A 58 -17.52 2.20 -0.80
C ARG A 58 -17.34 0.83 -0.15
N THR A 59 -16.80 0.81 1.07
CA THR A 59 -16.82 -0.38 1.92
C THR A 59 -18.12 -0.44 2.70
N SER A 60 -18.60 -1.65 3.00
CA SER A 60 -19.77 -1.88 3.84
C SER A 60 -19.41 -1.62 5.31
N GLY A 61 -19.13 -0.37 5.66
CA GLY A 61 -18.98 0.09 7.05
C GLY A 61 -20.32 0.19 7.75
#